data_AF-A0A2N2MUU1-F1
#
_entry.id   AF-A0A2N2MUU1-F1
#
_cell.length_a   1.000
_cell.length_b   1.000
_cell.length_c   1.000
_cell.angle_alpha   90.00
_cell.angle_beta   90.00
_cell.angle_gamma   90.00
#
_symmetry.space_group_name_H-M   'P 1'
#
loop_
_entity.id
_entity.type
_entity.pdbx_description
1 polymer ?
#
loop_
_entity_poly.entity_id
_entity_poly.type
_entity_poly.pdbx_seq_one_letter_code
_entity_poly.pdbx_strand_id
1 'polypeptide(L)'
;MKSNTVQISTQETKNRLSTLWIFIMINMAFADIIGFMYPGALAKIVAGMPIDGTVITPSLLLVGALLLEIPTTMIVISRFLKYGVNRWFNIVAAFITIVYVAGMGTPTVVYWFFCSLEILACLVIIVMSIRWRKSENEI
;
A
#
# COMPACT_ATOMS: atom_id res chain seq x y z
N MET A 1 38.64 -4.06 5.35
CA MET A 1 37.76 -4.69 4.35
C MET A 1 36.61 -3.72 4.06
N LYS A 2 36.74 -2.90 2.99
CA LYS A 2 35.67 -1.95 2.61
C LYS A 2 34.51 -2.78 2.06
N SER A 3 33.38 -2.77 2.75
CA SER A 3 32.12 -3.34 2.24
C SER A 3 31.83 -2.67 0.89
N ASN A 4 31.97 -3.42 -0.19
CA ASN A 4 31.49 -3.03 -1.52
C ASN A 4 29.96 -3.05 -1.45
N THR A 5 29.38 -2.00 -0.87
CA THR A 5 27.95 -1.79 -0.91
C THR A 5 27.65 -1.38 -2.34
N VAL A 6 27.03 -2.29 -3.12
CA VAL A 6 26.54 -1.98 -4.45
C VAL A 6 25.61 -0.77 -4.32
N GLN A 7 26.04 0.38 -4.84
CA GLN A 7 25.25 1.60 -4.86
C GLN A 7 24.14 1.41 -5.90
N ILE A 8 22.93 1.12 -5.41
CA ILE A 8 21.75 1.00 -6.27
C ILE A 8 21.48 2.38 -6.88
N SER A 9 21.32 2.43 -8.20
CA SER A 9 21.05 3.69 -8.88
C SER A 9 19.72 4.30 -8.43
N THR A 10 19.61 5.63 -8.50
CA THR A 10 18.37 6.36 -8.19
C THR A 10 17.20 5.83 -9.03
N GLN A 11 17.43 5.54 -10.32
CA GLN A 11 16.40 4.98 -11.20
C GLN A 11 15.97 3.56 -10.78
N GLU A 12 16.92 2.71 -10.40
CA GLU A 12 16.60 1.37 -9.91
C GLU A 12 15.80 1.41 -8.61
N THR A 13 16.11 2.36 -7.72
CA THR A 13 15.33 2.58 -6.49
C THR A 13 13.89 3.00 -6.80
N LYS A 14 13.69 3.94 -7.74
CA LYS A 14 12.36 4.34 -8.22
C LYS A 14 11.56 3.16 -8.79
N ASN A 15 12.22 2.33 -9.59
CA ASN A 15 11.59 1.14 -10.18
C ASN A 15 11.17 0.15 -9.09
N ARG A 16 12.05 -0.15 -8.13
CA ARG A 16 11.73 -1.06 -7.01
C ARG A 16 10.59 -0.53 -6.13
N LEU A 17 10.56 0.78 -5.84
CA LEU A 17 9.45 1.41 -5.12
C LEU A 17 8.12 1.25 -5.87
N SER A 18 8.12 1.55 -7.17
CA SER A 18 6.93 1.35 -8.03
C SER A 18 6.46 -0.11 -8.01
N THR A 19 7.38 -1.08 -8.10
CA THR A 19 7.05 -2.51 -8.02
C THR A 19 6.44 -2.91 -6.68
N LEU A 20 6.93 -2.34 -5.56
CA LEU A 20 6.34 -2.60 -4.23
C LEU A 20 4.92 -2.05 -4.12
N TRP A 21 4.64 -0.87 -4.69
CA TRP A 21 3.27 -0.34 -4.75
C TRP A 21 2.34 -1.20 -5.61
N ILE A 22 2.83 -1.75 -6.73
CA ILE A 22 2.07 -2.72 -7.54
C ILE A 22 1.76 -3.97 -6.70
N PHE A 23 2.75 -4.50 -5.98
CA PHE A 23 2.56 -5.64 -5.10
C PHE A 23 1.48 -5.36 -4.03
N ILE A 24 1.53 -4.20 -3.37
CA ILE A 24 0.52 -3.79 -2.39
C ILE A 24 -0.87 -3.73 -3.03
N MET A 25 -1.02 -3.06 -4.18
CA MET A 25 -2.32 -2.93 -4.85
C MET A 25 -2.93 -4.28 -5.26
N ILE A 26 -2.09 -5.21 -5.74
CA ILE A 26 -2.55 -6.54 -6.10
C ILE A 26 -2.97 -7.34 -4.86
N ASN A 27 -2.23 -7.25 -3.75
CA ASN A 27 -2.61 -7.91 -2.49
C ASN A 27 -3.95 -7.38 -1.97
N MET A 28 -4.14 -6.06 -1.96
CA MET A 28 -5.40 -5.44 -1.52
C MET A 28 -6.58 -5.92 -2.37
N ALA A 29 -6.42 -5.93 -3.70
CA ALA A 29 -7.47 -6.42 -4.59
C ALA A 29 -7.82 -7.89 -4.31
N PHE A 30 -6.82 -8.74 -4.06
CA PHE A 30 -7.08 -10.13 -3.69
C PHE A 30 -7.69 -10.28 -2.29
N ALA A 31 -7.31 -9.45 -1.33
CA ALA A 31 -7.90 -9.42 -0.01
C ALA A 31 -9.41 -9.13 -0.09
N ASP A 32 -9.80 -8.14 -0.89
CA ASP A 32 -11.22 -7.81 -1.12
C ASP A 32 -11.96 -8.93 -1.86
N ILE A 33 -11.38 -9.46 -2.95
CA ILE A 33 -11.99 -10.55 -3.74
C ILE A 33 -12.27 -11.77 -2.85
N ILE A 34 -11.27 -12.21 -2.08
CA ILE A 34 -11.42 -13.36 -1.19
C ILE A 34 -12.33 -13.03 0.00
N GLY A 35 -12.27 -11.79 0.50
CA GLY A 35 -13.17 -11.29 1.54
C GLY A 35 -14.65 -11.43 1.14
N PHE A 36 -14.99 -11.11 -0.11
CA PHE A 36 -16.35 -11.29 -0.64
C PHE A 36 -16.78 -12.75 -0.75
N MET A 37 -15.84 -13.70 -0.81
CA MET A 37 -16.15 -15.13 -0.85
C MET A 37 -16.51 -15.70 0.52
N TYR A 38 -16.39 -14.93 1.61
CA TYR A 38 -16.84 -15.39 2.92
C TYR A 38 -18.34 -15.69 2.91
N PRO A 39 -18.79 -16.83 3.49
CA PRO A 39 -20.19 -17.19 3.52
C PRO A 39 -21.07 -16.08 4.10
N GLY A 40 -22.08 -15.67 3.33
CA GLY A 40 -23.03 -14.63 3.73
C GLY A 40 -22.56 -13.18 3.53
N ALA A 41 -21.31 -12.93 3.13
CA ALA A 41 -20.82 -11.58 2.86
C ALA A 41 -21.61 -10.91 1.73
N LEU A 42 -21.65 -11.53 0.54
CA LEU A 42 -22.40 -11.01 -0.61
C LEU A 42 -23.89 -10.84 -0.33
N ALA A 43 -24.50 -11.79 0.40
CA ALA A 43 -25.92 -11.71 0.75
C ALA A 43 -26.22 -10.48 1.62
N LYS A 44 -25.35 -10.15 2.58
CA LYS A 44 -25.47 -8.94 3.39
C LYS A 44 -25.31 -7.66 2.56
N ILE A 45 -24.36 -7.64 1.62
CA ILE A 45 -24.16 -6.52 0.69
C ILE A 45 -25.43 -6.27 -0.13
N VAL A 46 -25.98 -7.31 -0.76
CA VAL A 46 -27.19 -7.20 -1.60
C VAL A 46 -28.41 -6.76 -0.78
N ALA A 47 -28.52 -7.25 0.46
CA ALA A 47 -29.61 -6.88 1.36
C ALA A 47 -29.43 -5.50 2.04
N GLY A 48 -28.31 -4.80 1.81
CA GLY A 48 -27.99 -3.55 2.48
C GLY A 48 -27.83 -3.69 4.00
N MET A 49 -27.53 -4.89 4.48
CA MET A 49 -27.38 -5.17 5.91
C MET A 49 -25.98 -4.78 6.40
N PRO A 50 -25.84 -4.44 7.70
CA PRO A 50 -24.53 -4.19 8.29
C PRO A 50 -23.62 -5.42 8.16
N ILE A 51 -22.36 -5.18 7.81
CA ILE A 51 -21.29 -6.18 7.81
C ILE A 51 -20.40 -5.85 9.00
N ASP A 52 -20.32 -6.79 9.95
CA ASP A 52 -19.51 -6.67 11.17
C ASP A 52 -19.78 -5.35 11.94
N GLY A 53 -21.05 -4.96 12.02
CA GLY A 53 -21.50 -3.75 12.72
C GLY A 53 -21.39 -2.46 11.91
N THR A 54 -20.88 -2.52 10.67
CA THR A 54 -20.71 -1.35 9.79
C THR A 54 -21.71 -1.37 8.64
N VAL A 55 -22.44 -0.26 8.46
CA VAL A 55 -23.33 -0.09 7.31
C VAL A 55 -22.54 0.40 6.11
N ILE A 56 -22.67 -0.27 4.96
CA ILE A 56 -22.09 0.21 3.71
C ILE A 56 -22.88 1.44 3.25
N THR A 57 -22.25 2.61 3.35
CA THR A 57 -22.81 3.89 2.89
C THR A 57 -22.03 4.42 1.68
N PRO A 58 -22.64 5.23 0.80
CA PRO A 58 -21.92 5.86 -0.31
C PRO A 58 -20.69 6.67 0.14
N SER A 59 -20.78 7.34 1.29
CA SER A 59 -19.66 8.07 1.90
C SER A 59 -18.52 7.15 2.33
N LEU A 60 -18.82 5.98 2.90
CA LEU A 60 -17.80 5.00 3.29
C LEU A 60 -17.07 4.45 2.05
N LEU A 61 -17.83 4.16 0.97
CA LEU A 61 -17.24 3.72 -0.30
C LEU A 61 -16.34 4.79 -0.92
N LEU A 62 -16.73 6.06 -0.85
CA LEU A 62 -15.90 7.16 -1.32
C LEU A 62 -14.60 7.27 -0.53
N VAL A 63 -14.65 7.14 0.79
CA VAL A 63 -13.44 7.13 1.64
C VAL A 63 -12.53 5.95 1.27
N GLY A 64 -13.08 4.75 1.10
CA GLY A 64 -12.32 3.58 0.65
C GLY A 64 -11.65 3.81 -0.72
N ALA A 65 -12.38 4.37 -1.67
CA ALA A 65 -11.84 4.70 -3.00
C ALA A 65 -10.69 5.71 -2.92
N LEU A 66 -10.83 6.77 -2.11
CA LEU A 66 -9.77 7.77 -1.92
C LEU A 66 -8.51 7.17 -1.26
N LEU A 67 -8.68 6.23 -0.34
CA LEU A 67 -7.56 5.55 0.32
C LEU A 67 -6.83 4.61 -0.65
N LEU A 68 -7.55 3.88 -1.50
CA LEU A 68 -6.97 3.02 -2.54
C LEU A 68 -6.27 3.81 -3.66
N GLU A 69 -6.67 5.06 -3.87
CA GLU A 69 -6.01 5.93 -4.84
C GLU A 69 -4.57 6.27 -4.42
N ILE A 70 -4.24 6.25 -3.12
CA ILE A 70 -2.89 6.51 -2.61
C ILE A 70 -1.88 5.49 -3.19
N PRO A 71 -1.99 4.17 -2.92
CA PRO A 71 -1.09 3.18 -3.50
C PRO A 71 -1.16 3.14 -5.02
N THR A 72 -2.34 3.34 -5.63
CA THR A 72 -2.51 3.40 -7.10
C THR A 72 -1.68 4.52 -7.73
N THR A 73 -1.82 5.73 -7.21
CA THR A 73 -1.09 6.91 -7.66
C THR A 73 0.43 6.76 -7.41
N MET A 74 0.82 6.15 -6.29
CA MET A 74 2.22 5.93 -5.96
C MET A 74 2.96 5.00 -6.92
N ILE A 75 2.26 4.08 -7.60
CA ILE A 75 2.84 3.26 -8.70
C ILE A 75 3.44 4.15 -9.78
N VAL A 76 2.73 5.21 -10.17
CA VAL A 76 3.13 6.13 -11.22
C VAL A 76 4.13 7.15 -10.67
N ILE A 77 3.75 7.84 -9.60
CA ILE A 77 4.48 8.97 -9.03
C ILE A 77 5.90 8.58 -8.59
N SER A 78 6.09 7.35 -8.08
CA SER A 78 7.42 6.86 -7.68
C SER A 78 8.45 6.87 -8.80
N ARG A 79 8.02 6.84 -10.07
CA ARG A 79 8.91 6.83 -11.24
C ARG A 79 9.29 8.22 -11.72
N PHE A 80 8.40 9.21 -11.54
CA PHE A 80 8.56 10.54 -12.13
C PHE A 80 9.07 11.61 -11.16
N LEU A 81 8.84 11.44 -9.84
CA LEU A 81 9.31 12.43 -8.87
C LEU A 81 10.84 12.49 -8.75
N LYS A 82 11.33 13.70 -8.46
CA LYS A 82 12.71 13.95 -8.06
C LYS A 82 12.99 13.32 -6.70
N TYR A 83 14.24 12.90 -6.47
CA TYR A 83 14.69 12.18 -5.27
C TYR A 83 14.10 12.72 -3.95
N GLY A 84 14.26 14.02 -3.67
CA GLY A 84 13.89 14.59 -2.37
C GLY A 84 12.38 14.52 -2.07
N VAL A 85 11.55 14.83 -3.07
CA VAL A 85 10.09 14.80 -2.93
C VAL A 85 9.60 13.35 -2.91
N ASN A 86 10.15 12.50 -3.79
CA ASN A 86 9.75 11.10 -3.89
C ASN A 86 9.94 10.34 -2.58
N ARG A 87 11.05 10.59 -1.89
CA ARG A 87 11.37 9.99 -0.59
C ARG A 87 10.29 10.27 0.45
N TRP A 88 9.88 11.53 0.60
CA TRP A 88 8.87 11.90 1.59
C TRP A 88 7.48 11.40 1.23
N PHE A 89 7.10 11.48 -0.05
CA PHE A 89 5.82 10.95 -0.52
C PHE A 89 5.69 9.45 -0.26
N ASN A 90 6.73 8.66 -0.51
CA ASN A 90 6.73 7.23 -0.22
C ASN A 90 6.56 6.92 1.27
N ILE A 91 7.24 7.66 2.15
CA ILE A 91 7.14 7.45 3.61
C ILE A 91 5.74 7.79 4.10
N VAL A 92 5.21 8.96 3.71
CA VAL A 92 3.88 9.42 4.14
C VAL A 92 2.78 8.50 3.59
N ALA A 93 2.84 8.15 2.31
CA ALA A 93 1.89 7.23 1.70
C ALA A 93 1.91 5.87 2.39
N ALA A 94 3.09 5.28 2.60
CA ALA A 94 3.22 3.98 3.26
C ALA A 94 2.70 4.01 4.70
N PHE A 95 2.92 5.10 5.43
CA PHE A 95 2.38 5.27 6.78
C PHE A 95 0.85 5.32 6.78
N ILE A 96 0.25 6.14 5.89
CA ILE A 96 -1.22 6.21 5.75
C ILE A 96 -1.78 4.83 5.39
N THR A 97 -1.11 4.13 4.46
CA THR A 97 -1.49 2.77 4.06
C THR A 97 -1.49 1.80 5.23
N ILE A 98 -0.44 1.78 6.06
CA ILE A 98 -0.39 0.94 7.26
C ILE A 98 -1.57 1.24 8.20
N VAL A 99 -1.87 2.51 8.44
CA VAL A 99 -2.94 2.92 9.37
C VAL A 99 -4.30 2.41 8.90
N TYR A 100 -4.65 2.57 7.63
CA TYR A 100 -5.96 2.14 7.16
C TYR A 100 -6.04 0.62 6.97
N VAL A 101 -4.97 -0.02 6.48
CA VAL A 101 -4.92 -1.47 6.30
C VAL A 101 -5.03 -2.18 7.64
N ALA A 102 -4.47 -1.63 8.72
CA ALA A 102 -4.61 -2.21 10.06
C ALA A 102 -5.95 -1.90 10.73
N GLY A 103 -6.65 -0.84 10.29
CA GLY A 103 -7.82 -0.30 10.98
C GLY A 103 -9.19 -0.65 10.38
N MET A 104 -9.26 -1.01 9.09
CA MET A 104 -10.55 -1.06 8.37
C MET A 104 -11.11 -2.45 8.07
N GLY A 105 -10.35 -3.54 8.24
CA GLY A 105 -10.85 -4.85 7.84
C GLY A 105 -11.43 -5.68 8.98
N THR A 106 -12.23 -6.67 8.58
CA THR A 106 -12.80 -7.65 9.50
C THR A 106 -11.68 -8.54 10.07
N PRO A 107 -11.62 -8.81 11.39
CA PRO A 107 -10.57 -9.60 12.02
C PRO A 107 -10.70 -11.11 11.72
N THR A 108 -10.61 -11.48 10.44
CA THR A 108 -10.56 -12.85 9.94
C THR A 108 -9.12 -13.27 9.72
N VAL A 109 -8.85 -14.59 9.73
CA VAL A 109 -7.51 -15.13 9.49
C VAL A 109 -6.99 -14.74 8.10
N VAL A 110 -7.86 -14.75 7.09
CA VAL A 110 -7.51 -14.37 5.72
C VAL A 110 -7.12 -12.89 5.65
N TYR A 111 -7.91 -12.02 6.29
CA TYR A 111 -7.59 -10.59 6.34
C TYR A 111 -6.24 -10.33 7.03
N TRP A 112 -5.99 -10.95 8.19
CA TRP A 112 -4.71 -10.78 8.89
C TRP A 112 -3.51 -11.25 8.07
N PHE A 113 -3.68 -12.28 7.25
CA PHE A 113 -2.64 -12.74 6.33
C PHE A 113 -2.28 -11.65 5.31
N PHE A 114 -3.26 -11.12 4.56
CA PHE A 114 -3.01 -10.06 3.58
C PHE A 114 -2.50 -8.76 4.24
N CYS A 115 -3.15 -8.34 5.32
CA CYS A 115 -2.75 -7.18 6.12
C CYS A 115 -1.27 -7.26 6.56
N SER A 116 -0.80 -8.44 6.99
CA SER A 116 0.60 -8.61 7.39
C SER A 116 1.59 -8.42 6.23
N LEU A 117 1.25 -8.89 5.02
CA LEU A 117 2.09 -8.75 3.83
C LEU A 117 2.11 -7.30 3.32
N GLU A 118 0.97 -6.62 3.38
CA GLU A 118 0.84 -5.21 3.01
C GLU A 118 1.64 -4.31 3.95
N ILE A 119 1.54 -4.54 5.27
CA ILE A 119 2.34 -3.83 6.28
C ILE A 119 3.83 -4.10 6.06
N LEU A 120 4.23 -5.35 5.83
CA LEU A 120 5.63 -5.69 5.56
C LEU A 120 6.16 -4.94 4.33
N ALA A 121 5.39 -4.91 3.24
CA ALA A 121 5.76 -4.18 2.02
C ALA A 121 5.88 -2.67 2.28
N CYS A 122 4.95 -2.08 3.03
CA CYS A 122 5.02 -0.68 3.44
C CYS A 122 6.26 -0.36 4.29
N LEU A 123 6.62 -1.25 5.23
CA LEU A 123 7.84 -1.12 6.02
C LEU A 123 9.09 -1.17 5.13
N VAL A 124 9.12 -2.06 4.13
CA VAL A 124 10.21 -2.12 3.15
C VAL A 124 10.30 -0.81 2.35
N ILE A 125 9.17 -0.24 1.90
CA ILE A 125 9.12 1.07 1.23
C ILE A 125 9.71 2.17 2.11
N ILE A 126 9.32 2.22 3.39
CA ILE A 126 9.82 3.21 4.35
C ILE A 126 11.34 3.06 4.54
N VAL A 127 11.81 1.84 4.79
CA VAL A 127 13.25 1.56 4.98
C VAL A 127 14.05 1.92 3.73
N MET A 128 13.56 1.54 2.55
CA MET A 128 14.20 1.90 1.27
C MET A 128 14.24 3.42 1.09
N SER A 129 13.15 4.12 1.38
CA SER A 129 13.07 5.57 1.25
C SER A 129 14.00 6.30 2.22
N ILE A 130 14.13 5.82 3.46
CA ILE A 130 15.05 6.39 4.46
C ILE A 130 16.52 6.15 4.09
N ARG A 131 16.83 4.92 3.62
CA ARG A 131 18.19 4.51 3.24
C ARG A 131 18.63 5.08 1.89
N TRP A 132 17.70 5.53 1.06
CA TRP A 132 18.02 6.19 -0.19
C TRP A 132 18.84 7.44 0.10
N ARG A 133 20.07 7.47 -0.42
CA ARG A 133 20.98 8.61 -0.35
C ARG A 133 21.04 9.28 -1.73
N LYS A 134 21.12 10.60 -1.74
CA LYS A 134 21.25 11.39 -2.97
C LYS A 134 22.53 10.94 -3.70
N SER A 135 22.41 10.39 -4.90
CA SER A 135 23.58 10.17 -5.76
C SER A 135 24.06 11.51 -6.30
N GLU A 136 25.37 11.73 -6.31
CA GLU A 136 26.05 12.99 -6.68
C GLU A 136 25.74 13.48 -8.12
N ASN A 137 25.18 12.61 -8.96
CA ASN A 137 24.92 12.85 -10.39
C ASN A 137 23.53 13.44 -10.73
N GLU A 138 22.72 13.86 -9.76
CA GLU A 138 21.49 14.62 -10.05
C GLU A 138 21.71 16.12 -9.78
N ILE A 139 22.15 16.83 -10.84
CA ILE A 139 22.04 18.29 -11.01
C ILE A 139 20.63 18.61 -11.51
#